data_AF-A0A835YKD7-F1
#
_entry.id   AF-A0A835YKD7-F1
#
_cell.length_a   1.000
_cell.length_b   1.000
_cell.length_c   1.000
_cell.angle_alpha   90.00
_cell.angle_beta   90.00
_cell.angle_gamma   90.00
#
_symmetry.space_group_name_H-M   'P 1'
#
loop_
_entity.id
_entity.type
_entity.pdbx_description
1 polymer ?
#
loop_
_entity_poly.entity_id
_entity_poly.type
_entity_poly.pdbx_seq_one_letter_code
_entity_poly.pdbx_strand_id
1 'polypeptide(L)'
;MSMVIMDPTPSVSSSPVAAVNVRPSRHDTDTETGRDPTRVKIFDTTLRDGEQSPGCTMTREEKLVVARQLSKLGVDVIEAGFPIASPGDFEAVKEIAETVGTANNPPIICGLARALKKDIDVCAEAVRPARFPRIHTFIATSDIHMEHKLKKTREQVLAITHEMVSHAKSLIDDVEFSAEDALRSDPEFLAKVFSVAIAAGASTINVPDTVGYTTPGEFKSLIHYLREHVAGIDGVTISVHGHNDLGMAVANFLAAIEGGARQVECTVNGIGERAGNAALEEIVMALHVRKGYFNAAAFARPADSERALTNVVTQELYKSSRLVSSMTGMTVQANKAIVGANAFAHESGIHQDGVLKNKETYEIMDAALVGVVQESNLVLGKHSGRHAFRSRLAEMGYTLADDELNKAFARFKDLADKKKEISVLDLESIVNEEMREATGHIAFALRGVQVLAGNRNTPTATVIIHDKDADTESHIPAIGTGPVDATFQAINAAVAGHARTGDMKLLEYSVDSVTAGIDALGEVTVRVQDATTGRTFFGRGADTDVIYASAMAYVDAINRIVAARAGPTPKHPQKDTSED
;
A
#
# COMPACT_ATOMS: atom_id res chain seq x y z
N MET A 1 15.46 -15.13 28.80
CA MET A 1 14.90 -16.48 29.03
C MET A 1 14.04 -16.78 27.83
N SER A 2 14.35 -17.85 27.09
CA SER A 2 13.66 -18.26 25.86
C SER A 2 12.16 -18.43 26.13
N MET A 3 11.36 -17.53 25.57
CA MET A 3 9.91 -17.45 25.76
C MET A 3 9.22 -18.56 24.96
N VAL A 4 8.53 -19.45 25.67
CA VAL A 4 7.61 -20.43 25.09
C VAL A 4 6.23 -19.80 25.16
N ILE A 5 5.65 -19.47 24.00
CA ILE A 5 4.24 -19.11 23.86
C ILE A 5 3.43 -20.31 24.38
N MET A 6 2.65 -20.14 25.44
CA MET A 6 1.71 -21.17 25.90
C MET A 6 0.59 -21.30 24.85
N ASP A 7 0.73 -22.28 23.95
CA ASP A 7 -0.32 -22.70 23.04
C ASP A 7 -1.25 -23.66 23.79
N PRO A 8 -2.51 -23.29 24.11
CA PRO A 8 -3.45 -24.25 24.66
C PRO A 8 -3.91 -25.12 23.49
N THR A 9 -3.13 -26.14 23.11
CA THR A 9 -3.47 -27.06 22.02
C THR A 9 -4.84 -27.68 22.29
N PRO A 10 -5.89 -27.39 21.49
CA PRO A 10 -6.95 -28.37 21.32
C PRO A 10 -6.36 -29.48 20.47
N SER A 11 -6.56 -30.73 20.85
CA SER A 11 -6.25 -31.87 19.98
C SER A 11 -7.13 -31.80 18.74
N VAL A 12 -6.69 -31.09 17.70
CA VAL A 12 -7.32 -31.13 16.39
C VAL A 12 -6.92 -32.47 15.77
N SER A 13 -7.78 -33.47 15.99
CA SER A 13 -7.80 -34.72 15.24
C SER A 13 -8.17 -34.40 13.79
N SER A 14 -7.19 -34.05 12.97
CA SER A 14 -7.31 -33.98 11.51
C SER A 14 -6.27 -34.89 10.89
N SER A 15 -6.66 -35.64 9.85
CA SER A 15 -5.74 -36.36 8.98
C SER A 15 -4.51 -35.52 8.65
N PRO A 16 -3.29 -36.11 8.55
CA PRO A 16 -2.07 -35.35 8.31
C PRO A 16 -2.22 -34.54 7.02
N VAL A 17 -2.09 -33.22 7.11
CA VAL A 17 -2.08 -32.31 5.96
C VAL A 17 -0.88 -32.68 5.11
N ALA A 18 -1.09 -32.99 3.83
CA ALA A 18 -0.01 -33.32 2.92
C ALA A 18 0.91 -32.10 2.75
N ALA A 19 2.22 -32.32 2.78
CA ALA A 19 3.18 -31.25 2.51
C ALA A 19 2.97 -30.71 1.09
N VAL A 20 2.76 -29.41 0.97
CA VAL A 20 2.61 -28.75 -0.32
C VAL A 20 3.98 -28.71 -1.02
N ASN A 21 4.08 -29.40 -2.15
CA ASN A 21 5.27 -29.36 -2.99
C ASN A 21 5.27 -28.09 -3.86
N VAL A 22 6.21 -27.18 -3.58
CA VAL A 22 6.45 -25.98 -4.40
C VAL A 22 7.84 -26.09 -4.98
N ARG A 23 7.97 -25.93 -6.30
CA ARG A 23 9.28 -25.85 -6.94
C ARG A 23 9.92 -24.51 -6.55
N PRO A 24 11.10 -24.50 -5.91
CA PRO A 24 11.80 -23.27 -5.59
C PRO A 24 12.03 -22.42 -6.84
N SER A 25 11.73 -21.13 -6.79
CA SER A 25 12.07 -20.22 -7.88
C SER A 25 13.56 -19.87 -7.87
N ARG A 26 14.03 -19.20 -8.93
CA ARG A 26 15.37 -18.60 -8.94
C ARG A 26 15.55 -17.61 -7.78
N HIS A 27 14.50 -16.90 -7.40
CA HIS A 27 14.51 -16.00 -6.24
C HIS A 27 14.59 -16.74 -4.91
N ASP A 28 13.99 -17.93 -4.77
CA ASP A 28 14.07 -18.71 -3.52
C ASP A 28 15.46 -19.34 -3.31
N THR A 29 16.13 -19.72 -4.41
CA THR A 29 17.39 -20.48 -4.39
C THR A 29 18.64 -19.60 -4.49
N ASP A 30 18.47 -18.29 -4.69
CA ASP A 30 19.58 -17.35 -4.77
C ASP A 30 20.27 -17.22 -3.40
N THR A 31 21.61 -17.22 -3.42
CA THR A 31 22.42 -17.22 -2.20
C THR A 31 22.36 -15.91 -1.41
N GLU A 32 21.94 -14.81 -2.04
CA GLU A 32 21.77 -13.52 -1.38
C GLU A 32 20.36 -13.34 -0.79
N THR A 33 19.38 -14.09 -1.27
CA THR A 33 18.01 -14.05 -0.74
C THR A 33 17.78 -15.14 0.30
N GLY A 34 18.30 -16.35 0.09
CA GLY A 34 18.37 -17.45 1.07
C GLY A 34 17.03 -17.85 1.70
N ARG A 35 15.92 -17.73 0.96
CA ARG A 35 14.57 -17.83 1.54
C ARG A 35 14.03 -19.25 1.51
N ASP A 36 13.28 -19.65 2.55
CA ASP A 36 12.59 -20.94 2.59
C ASP A 36 11.59 -21.05 1.43
N PRO A 37 11.77 -21.96 0.45
CA PRO A 37 10.87 -22.09 -0.70
C PRO A 37 9.46 -22.57 -0.32
N THR A 38 9.28 -23.08 0.89
CA THR A 38 8.00 -23.60 1.40
C THR A 38 7.23 -22.59 2.25
N ARG A 39 7.75 -21.37 2.44
CA ARG A 39 7.08 -20.25 3.14
C ARG A 39 5.86 -19.74 2.36
N VAL A 40 5.04 -18.90 2.98
CA VAL A 40 4.07 -18.06 2.26
C VAL A 40 4.82 -16.87 1.68
N LYS A 41 4.80 -16.72 0.36
CA LYS A 41 5.31 -15.53 -0.33
C LYS A 41 4.34 -14.37 -0.12
N ILE A 42 4.85 -13.25 0.38
CA ILE A 42 4.08 -12.01 0.49
C ILE A 42 4.24 -11.22 -0.81
N PHE A 43 3.17 -11.16 -1.59
CA PHE A 43 3.05 -10.33 -2.76
C PHE A 43 2.34 -9.04 -2.36
N ASP A 44 3.04 -7.93 -2.41
CA ASP A 44 2.46 -6.61 -2.14
C ASP A 44 2.03 -5.95 -3.46
N THR A 45 0.76 -5.53 -3.51
CA THR A 45 0.16 -4.78 -4.62
C THR A 45 -0.25 -3.36 -4.20
N THR A 46 0.40 -2.79 -3.19
CA THR A 46 0.11 -1.42 -2.71
C THR A 46 0.33 -0.39 -3.83
N LEU A 47 1.36 -0.59 -4.66
CA LEU A 47 1.76 0.30 -5.76
C LEU A 47 0.96 0.11 -7.07
N ARG A 48 0.03 -0.83 -7.12
CA ARG A 48 -0.84 -1.07 -8.26
C ARG A 48 -2.29 -1.06 -7.85
N ASP A 49 -2.72 -2.07 -7.08
CA ASP A 49 -4.13 -2.19 -6.70
C ASP A 49 -4.51 -1.22 -5.58
N GLY A 50 -3.58 -0.99 -4.65
CA GLY A 50 -3.76 0.00 -3.59
C GLY A 50 -4.03 1.41 -4.13
N GLU A 51 -3.38 1.80 -5.22
CA GLU A 51 -3.61 3.11 -5.87
C GLU A 51 -4.97 3.24 -6.55
N GLN A 52 -5.67 2.13 -6.83
CA GLN A 52 -7.01 2.17 -7.42
C GLN A 52 -8.07 2.63 -6.41
N SER A 53 -7.73 2.68 -5.12
CA SER A 53 -8.54 3.40 -4.13
C SER A 53 -8.71 4.87 -4.55
N PRO A 54 -9.95 5.39 -4.66
CA PRO A 54 -10.19 6.79 -5.04
C PRO A 54 -9.45 7.78 -4.14
N GLY A 55 -8.49 8.50 -4.71
CA GLY A 55 -7.67 9.50 -4.00
C GLY A 55 -6.28 9.03 -3.58
N CYS A 56 -5.91 7.76 -3.81
CA CYS A 56 -4.64 7.16 -3.38
C CYS A 56 -3.56 7.15 -4.47
N THR A 57 -3.75 7.94 -5.53
CA THR A 57 -2.79 7.97 -6.65
C THR A 57 -1.46 8.54 -6.18
N MET A 58 -0.38 7.81 -6.42
CA MET A 58 0.98 8.26 -6.12
C MET A 58 1.67 8.78 -7.39
N THR A 59 2.56 9.75 -7.19
CA THR A 59 3.55 10.14 -8.19
C THR A 59 4.63 9.07 -8.32
N ARG A 60 5.43 9.13 -9.40
CA ARG A 60 6.54 8.20 -9.63
C ARG A 60 7.51 8.17 -8.44
N GLU A 61 7.83 9.33 -7.90
CA GLU A 61 8.79 9.46 -6.82
C GLU A 61 8.22 8.94 -5.49
N GLU A 62 6.93 9.16 -5.22
CA GLU A 62 6.22 8.56 -4.08
C GLU A 62 6.19 7.03 -4.19
N LYS A 63 5.91 6.48 -5.38
CA LYS A 63 5.97 5.02 -5.64
C LYS A 63 7.34 4.47 -5.31
N LEU A 64 8.41 5.16 -5.69
CA LEU A 64 9.78 4.74 -5.42
C LEU A 64 10.12 4.75 -3.92
N VAL A 65 9.64 5.74 -3.17
CA VAL A 65 9.80 5.79 -1.71
C VAL A 65 9.08 4.60 -1.04
N VAL A 66 7.84 4.33 -1.44
CA VAL A 66 7.07 3.18 -0.92
C VAL A 66 7.72 1.85 -1.33
N ALA A 67 8.17 1.70 -2.58
CA ALA A 67 8.87 0.50 -3.05
C ALA A 67 10.14 0.18 -2.24
N ARG A 68 10.93 1.21 -1.91
CA ARG A 68 12.11 1.05 -1.04
C ARG A 68 11.72 0.59 0.38
N GLN A 69 10.63 1.12 0.93
CA GLN A 69 10.14 0.69 2.24
C GLN A 69 9.59 -0.74 2.19
N LEU A 70 8.87 -1.14 1.14
CA LEU A 70 8.42 -2.53 0.93
C LEU A 70 9.60 -3.50 0.82
N SER A 71 10.68 -3.08 0.14
CA SER A 71 11.92 -3.87 0.11
C SER A 71 12.55 -4.04 1.49
N LYS A 72 12.55 -3.00 2.34
CA LYS A 72 13.02 -3.08 3.74
C LYS A 72 12.12 -3.95 4.61
N LEU A 73 10.79 -3.85 4.40
CA LEU A 73 9.79 -4.70 5.03
C LEU A 73 10.01 -6.19 4.69
N GLY A 74 10.70 -6.48 3.59
CA GLY A 74 11.10 -7.84 3.23
C GLY A 74 10.02 -8.62 2.50
N VAL A 75 9.10 -7.93 1.81
CA VAL A 75 8.12 -8.60 0.93
C VAL A 75 8.82 -9.42 -0.15
N ASP A 76 8.14 -10.44 -0.66
CA ASP A 76 8.70 -11.33 -1.67
C ASP A 76 8.52 -10.79 -3.08
N VAL A 77 7.37 -10.16 -3.33
CA VAL A 77 7.03 -9.57 -4.63
C VAL A 77 6.48 -8.17 -4.42
N ILE A 78 6.92 -7.23 -5.26
CA ILE A 78 6.32 -5.89 -5.38
C ILE A 78 5.68 -5.81 -6.76
N GLU A 79 4.35 -5.71 -6.82
CA GLU A 79 3.64 -5.33 -8.05
C GLU A 79 3.67 -3.82 -8.20
N ALA A 80 4.60 -3.35 -9.02
CA ALA A 80 5.03 -1.96 -9.05
C ALA A 80 4.09 -1.04 -9.85
N GLY A 81 3.11 -1.58 -10.56
CA GLY A 81 2.14 -0.81 -11.34
C GLY A 81 1.57 -1.57 -12.53
N PHE A 82 0.90 -0.83 -13.43
CA PHE A 82 0.36 -1.36 -14.67
C PHE A 82 1.00 -0.63 -15.88
N PRO A 83 2.16 -1.08 -16.39
CA PRO A 83 3.01 -0.33 -17.32
C PRO A 83 2.30 0.26 -18.55
N ILE A 84 1.34 -0.45 -19.14
CA ILE A 84 0.63 0.04 -20.35
C ILE A 84 -0.38 1.15 -20.04
N ALA A 85 -0.79 1.32 -18.78
CA ALA A 85 -1.83 2.25 -18.39
C ALA A 85 -1.42 3.71 -18.67
N SER A 86 -0.14 4.04 -18.48
CA SER A 86 0.43 5.32 -18.88
C SER A 86 1.95 5.26 -18.99
N PRO A 87 2.58 6.16 -19.77
CA PRO A 87 4.03 6.38 -19.72
C PRO A 87 4.57 6.65 -18.31
N GLY A 88 3.80 7.33 -17.44
CA GLY A 88 4.22 7.54 -16.05
C GLY A 88 4.32 6.24 -15.25
N ASP A 89 3.37 5.32 -15.46
CA ASP A 89 3.38 3.99 -14.83
C ASP A 89 4.50 3.11 -15.39
N PHE A 90 4.75 3.18 -16.71
CA PHE A 90 5.89 2.50 -17.31
C PHE A 90 7.22 2.96 -16.71
N GLU A 91 7.46 4.26 -16.65
CA GLU A 91 8.70 4.82 -16.11
C GLU A 91 8.85 4.52 -14.61
N ALA A 92 7.75 4.55 -13.84
CA ALA A 92 7.79 4.18 -12.42
C ALA A 92 8.16 2.71 -12.19
N VAL A 93 7.54 1.79 -12.94
CA VAL A 93 7.86 0.35 -12.85
C VAL A 93 9.32 0.10 -13.25
N LYS A 94 9.78 0.75 -14.33
CA LYS A 94 11.14 0.63 -14.81
C LYS A 94 12.17 1.18 -13.81
N GLU A 95 11.93 2.35 -13.23
CA GLU A 95 12.81 2.94 -12.23
C GLU A 95 12.87 2.08 -10.95
N ILE A 96 11.74 1.52 -10.51
CA ILE A 96 11.71 0.57 -9.39
C ILE A 96 12.49 -0.70 -9.74
N ALA A 97 12.36 -1.22 -10.96
CA ALA A 97 13.12 -2.38 -11.43
C ALA A 97 14.64 -2.10 -11.44
N GLU A 98 15.06 -0.92 -11.90
CA GLU A 98 16.46 -0.50 -11.99
C GLU A 98 17.10 -0.21 -10.63
N THR A 99 16.32 0.24 -9.65
CA THR A 99 16.86 0.71 -8.36
C THR A 99 16.59 -0.25 -7.20
N VAL A 100 15.34 -0.68 -7.01
CA VAL A 100 14.93 -1.61 -5.95
C VAL A 100 15.16 -3.06 -6.40
N GLY A 101 14.82 -3.38 -7.66
CA GLY A 101 14.98 -4.72 -8.23
C GLY A 101 16.42 -5.17 -8.44
N THR A 102 17.40 -4.26 -8.32
CA THR A 102 18.84 -4.55 -8.43
C THR A 102 19.61 -4.38 -7.12
N ALA A 103 18.93 -3.96 -6.04
CA ALA A 103 19.52 -3.81 -4.72
C ALA A 103 19.98 -5.16 -4.14
N ASN A 104 20.71 -5.12 -3.01
CA ASN A 104 21.09 -6.33 -2.29
C ASN A 104 19.86 -7.03 -1.72
N ASN A 105 19.74 -8.35 -1.91
CA ASN A 105 18.55 -9.14 -1.54
C ASN A 105 17.22 -8.52 -2.05
N PRO A 106 17.08 -8.31 -3.38
CA PRO A 106 15.95 -7.58 -3.92
C PRO A 106 14.68 -8.44 -3.91
N PRO A 107 13.49 -7.82 -3.82
CA PRO A 107 12.22 -8.50 -4.08
C PRO A 107 12.09 -8.83 -5.57
N ILE A 108 11.13 -9.69 -5.90
CA ILE A 108 10.67 -9.86 -7.29
C ILE A 108 9.93 -8.59 -7.69
N ILE A 109 10.27 -8.00 -8.84
CA ILE A 109 9.55 -6.85 -9.38
C ILE A 109 8.55 -7.35 -10.43
N CYS A 110 7.27 -7.10 -10.15
CA CYS A 110 6.15 -7.58 -10.95
C CYS A 110 5.43 -6.41 -11.62
N GLY A 111 5.05 -6.59 -12.88
CA GLY A 111 4.15 -5.68 -13.60
C GLY A 111 2.89 -6.41 -14.03
N LEU A 112 1.74 -5.75 -13.90
CA LEU A 112 0.46 -6.27 -14.40
C LEU A 112 0.36 -6.05 -15.92
N ALA A 113 -0.20 -7.02 -16.64
CA ALA A 113 -0.53 -6.92 -18.05
C ALA A 113 -1.90 -7.57 -18.32
N ARG A 114 -2.71 -6.99 -19.20
CA ARG A 114 -3.84 -7.74 -19.77
C ARG A 114 -3.28 -8.85 -20.66
N ALA A 115 -4.07 -9.89 -20.90
CA ALA A 115 -3.78 -10.94 -21.89
C ALA A 115 -3.88 -10.39 -23.34
N LEU A 116 -3.01 -9.43 -23.66
CA LEU A 116 -2.84 -8.77 -24.95
C LEU A 116 -1.35 -8.65 -25.22
N LYS A 117 -0.94 -8.96 -26.46
CA LYS A 117 0.48 -9.01 -26.83
C LYS A 117 1.23 -7.70 -26.52
N LYS A 118 0.64 -6.56 -26.86
CA LYS A 118 1.23 -5.22 -26.63
C LYS A 118 1.43 -4.92 -25.14
N ASP A 119 0.44 -5.22 -24.32
CA ASP A 119 0.49 -5.01 -22.87
C ASP A 119 1.61 -5.85 -22.23
N ILE A 120 1.73 -7.11 -22.66
CA ILE A 120 2.79 -8.03 -22.22
C ILE A 120 4.16 -7.54 -22.69
N ASP A 121 4.31 -7.10 -23.94
CA ASP A 121 5.57 -6.58 -24.49
C ASP A 121 6.06 -5.36 -23.68
N VAL A 122 5.17 -4.41 -23.38
CA VAL A 122 5.48 -3.21 -22.58
C VAL A 122 5.78 -3.57 -21.12
N CYS A 123 5.02 -4.49 -20.53
CA CYS A 123 5.28 -4.96 -19.18
C CYS A 123 6.66 -5.62 -19.07
N ALA A 124 6.98 -6.52 -20.01
CA ALA A 124 8.28 -7.19 -20.08
C ALA A 124 9.43 -6.18 -20.18
N GLU A 125 9.28 -5.11 -20.95
CA GLU A 125 10.28 -4.05 -21.05
C GLU A 125 10.48 -3.30 -19.73
N ALA A 126 9.38 -2.94 -19.05
CA ALA A 126 9.45 -2.20 -17.80
C ALA A 126 10.12 -3.00 -16.68
N VAL A 127 9.81 -4.29 -16.53
CA VAL A 127 10.38 -5.10 -15.42
C VAL A 127 11.77 -5.65 -15.72
N ARG A 128 12.19 -5.70 -17.00
CA ARG A 128 13.46 -6.32 -17.46
C ARG A 128 14.70 -5.94 -16.65
N PRO A 129 14.89 -4.69 -16.18
CA PRO A 129 16.09 -4.32 -15.43
C PRO A 129 16.23 -5.01 -14.08
N ALA A 130 15.14 -5.51 -13.49
CA ALA A 130 15.18 -6.18 -12.19
C ALA A 130 15.98 -7.50 -12.27
N ARG A 131 16.68 -7.86 -11.19
CA ARG A 131 17.36 -9.15 -11.07
C ARG A 131 16.37 -10.33 -11.15
N PHE A 132 15.17 -10.11 -10.61
CA PHE A 132 14.07 -11.08 -10.61
C PHE A 132 12.79 -10.40 -11.15
N PRO A 133 12.63 -10.35 -12.49
CA PRO A 133 11.43 -9.80 -13.11
C PRO A 133 10.29 -10.83 -13.14
N ARG A 134 9.05 -10.36 -13.00
CA ARG A 134 7.83 -11.15 -13.17
C ARG A 134 6.81 -10.43 -14.03
N ILE A 135 6.13 -11.17 -14.90
CA ILE A 135 4.93 -10.70 -15.59
C ILE A 135 3.72 -11.35 -14.94
N HIS A 136 2.78 -10.53 -14.49
CA HIS A 136 1.46 -10.97 -14.05
C HIS A 136 0.45 -10.68 -15.15
N THR A 137 -0.06 -11.72 -15.81
CA THR A 137 -1.10 -11.58 -16.85
C THR A 137 -2.42 -12.18 -16.39
N PHE A 138 -3.54 -11.66 -16.90
CA PHE A 138 -4.86 -12.10 -16.46
C PHE A 138 -5.92 -12.10 -17.56
N ILE A 139 -6.97 -12.90 -17.36
CA ILE A 139 -8.20 -12.90 -18.15
C ILE A 139 -9.38 -13.32 -17.26
N ALA A 140 -10.57 -12.77 -17.51
CA ALA A 140 -11.77 -13.13 -16.77
C ALA A 140 -12.30 -14.51 -17.16
N THR A 141 -12.70 -15.31 -16.17
CA THR A 141 -13.17 -16.69 -16.37
C THR A 141 -14.58 -16.96 -15.87
N SER A 142 -15.21 -16.02 -15.16
CA SER A 142 -16.60 -16.18 -14.73
C SER A 142 -17.55 -16.03 -15.91
N ASP A 143 -18.65 -16.78 -15.91
CA ASP A 143 -19.61 -16.77 -17.02
C ASP A 143 -20.16 -15.34 -17.26
N ILE A 144 -20.43 -14.60 -16.19
CA ILE A 144 -20.90 -13.20 -16.25
C ILE A 144 -19.88 -12.27 -16.92
N HIS A 145 -18.58 -12.40 -16.62
CA HIS A 145 -17.55 -11.57 -17.25
C HIS A 145 -17.26 -12.03 -18.68
N MET A 146 -17.23 -13.33 -18.95
CA MET A 146 -17.04 -13.84 -20.31
C MET A 146 -18.16 -13.37 -21.25
N GLU A 147 -19.42 -13.42 -20.80
CA GLU A 147 -20.58 -13.01 -21.58
C GLU A 147 -20.66 -11.49 -21.76
N HIS A 148 -20.60 -10.71 -20.67
CA HIS A 148 -20.92 -9.29 -20.71
C HIS A 148 -19.70 -8.37 -20.85
N LYS A 149 -18.53 -8.76 -20.33
CA LYS A 149 -17.30 -7.95 -20.36
C LYS A 149 -16.41 -8.31 -21.56
N LEU A 150 -16.05 -9.58 -21.70
CA LEU A 150 -15.14 -10.03 -22.75
C LEU A 150 -15.84 -10.30 -24.08
N LYS A 151 -17.11 -10.73 -24.03
CA LYS A 151 -17.87 -11.23 -25.19
C LYS A 151 -17.11 -12.37 -25.88
N LYS A 152 -16.62 -13.34 -25.11
CA LYS A 152 -15.80 -14.47 -25.58
C LYS A 152 -16.37 -15.79 -25.09
N THR A 153 -16.20 -16.85 -25.88
CA THR A 153 -16.54 -18.22 -25.48
C THR A 153 -15.44 -18.83 -24.61
N ARG A 154 -15.78 -19.92 -23.90
CA ARG A 154 -14.81 -20.69 -23.09
C ARG A 154 -13.60 -21.16 -23.91
N GLU A 155 -13.80 -21.60 -25.15
CA GLU A 155 -12.74 -22.04 -26.06
C GLU A 155 -11.81 -20.89 -26.46
N GLN A 156 -12.37 -19.71 -26.72
CA GLN A 156 -11.57 -18.51 -27.02
C GLN A 156 -10.75 -18.08 -25.82
N VAL A 157 -11.30 -18.14 -24.61
CA VAL A 157 -10.58 -17.84 -23.36
C VAL A 157 -9.42 -18.81 -23.14
N LEU A 158 -9.62 -20.11 -23.38
CA LEU A 158 -8.55 -21.11 -23.32
C LEU A 158 -7.45 -20.84 -24.36
N ALA A 159 -7.83 -20.51 -25.59
CA ALA A 159 -6.87 -20.20 -26.66
C ALA A 159 -6.03 -18.95 -26.33
N ILE A 160 -6.67 -17.88 -25.86
CA ILE A 160 -5.99 -16.64 -25.44
C ILE A 160 -5.06 -16.93 -24.25
N THR A 161 -5.52 -17.71 -23.27
CA THR A 161 -4.71 -18.11 -22.12
C THR A 161 -3.43 -18.81 -22.58
N HIS A 162 -3.55 -19.81 -23.45
CA HIS A 162 -2.39 -20.51 -24.00
C HIS A 162 -1.44 -19.56 -24.73
N GLU A 163 -1.97 -18.77 -25.67
CA GLU A 163 -1.16 -17.89 -26.52
C GLU A 163 -0.43 -16.82 -25.72
N MET A 164 -1.14 -16.12 -24.83
CA MET A 164 -0.60 -14.98 -24.09
C MET A 164 0.33 -15.39 -22.96
N VAL A 165 0.05 -16.51 -22.27
CA VAL A 165 0.99 -17.06 -21.27
C VAL A 165 2.26 -17.57 -21.95
N SER A 166 2.15 -18.25 -23.10
CA SER A 166 3.32 -18.68 -23.88
C SER A 166 4.16 -17.49 -24.34
N HIS A 167 3.50 -16.42 -24.79
CA HIS A 167 4.16 -15.17 -25.20
C HIS A 167 4.88 -14.51 -24.02
N ALA A 168 4.22 -14.35 -22.87
CA ALA A 168 4.86 -13.83 -21.66
C ALA A 168 6.07 -14.67 -21.24
N LYS A 169 5.95 -16.00 -21.27
CA LYS A 169 7.04 -16.94 -20.93
C LYS A 169 8.22 -16.85 -21.89
N SER A 170 7.99 -16.49 -23.15
CA SER A 170 9.07 -16.27 -24.12
C SER A 170 9.90 -15.02 -23.83
N LEU A 171 9.37 -14.08 -23.04
CA LEU A 171 10.02 -12.81 -22.71
C LEU A 171 10.65 -12.83 -21.30
N ILE A 172 9.96 -13.42 -20.33
CA ILE A 172 10.36 -13.47 -18.92
C ILE A 172 10.09 -14.86 -18.35
N ASP A 173 11.01 -15.37 -17.53
CA ASP A 173 10.92 -16.73 -17.01
C ASP A 173 9.85 -16.94 -15.95
N ASP A 174 9.62 -15.95 -15.07
CA ASP A 174 8.61 -16.03 -14.01
C ASP A 174 7.31 -15.38 -14.48
N VAL A 175 6.29 -16.21 -14.69
CA VAL A 175 4.98 -15.78 -15.19
C VAL A 175 3.92 -16.19 -14.19
N GLU A 176 3.14 -15.21 -13.76
CA GLU A 176 1.96 -15.38 -12.95
C GLU A 176 0.70 -15.19 -13.80
N PHE A 177 -0.25 -16.11 -13.69
CA PHE A 177 -1.51 -16.06 -14.41
C PHE A 177 -2.71 -16.00 -13.46
N SER A 178 -3.54 -14.97 -13.60
CA SER A 178 -4.80 -14.81 -12.87
C SER A 178 -6.01 -15.17 -13.72
N ALA A 179 -6.90 -15.97 -13.14
CA ALA A 179 -8.27 -16.14 -13.61
C ALA A 179 -9.16 -15.10 -12.89
N GLU A 180 -9.35 -13.92 -13.49
CA GLU A 180 -10.14 -12.83 -12.87
C GLU A 180 -11.57 -13.32 -12.59
N ASP A 181 -12.06 -13.05 -11.38
CA ASP A 181 -13.35 -13.51 -10.84
C ASP A 181 -13.46 -15.05 -10.70
N ALA A 182 -12.34 -15.69 -10.31
CA ALA A 182 -12.22 -17.14 -10.15
C ALA A 182 -13.28 -17.73 -9.21
N LEU A 183 -13.60 -17.06 -8.09
CA LEU A 183 -14.52 -17.58 -7.06
C LEU A 183 -15.97 -17.67 -7.53
N ARG A 184 -16.33 -16.98 -8.64
CA ARG A 184 -17.64 -17.10 -9.30
C ARG A 184 -17.58 -17.87 -10.62
N SER A 185 -16.43 -18.45 -10.94
CA SER A 185 -16.24 -19.28 -12.13
C SER A 185 -16.68 -20.72 -11.87
N ASP A 186 -17.13 -21.40 -12.91
CA ASP A 186 -17.35 -22.85 -12.89
C ASP A 186 -16.04 -23.59 -12.52
N PRO A 187 -15.98 -24.37 -11.43
CA PRO A 187 -14.73 -24.97 -10.95
C PRO A 187 -14.04 -25.88 -11.99
N GLU A 188 -14.82 -26.62 -12.79
CA GLU A 188 -14.26 -27.48 -13.84
C GLU A 188 -13.60 -26.68 -14.96
N PHE A 189 -14.25 -25.58 -15.39
CA PHE A 189 -13.67 -24.68 -16.38
C PHE A 189 -12.44 -23.96 -15.83
N LEU A 190 -12.50 -23.50 -14.58
CA LEU A 190 -11.36 -22.87 -13.91
C LEU A 190 -10.15 -23.81 -13.86
N ALA A 191 -10.36 -25.09 -13.50
CA ALA A 191 -9.30 -26.09 -13.50
C ALA A 191 -8.69 -26.31 -14.90
N LYS A 192 -9.52 -26.29 -15.96
CA LYS A 192 -9.05 -26.36 -17.36
C LYS A 192 -8.22 -25.14 -17.74
N VAL A 193 -8.66 -23.93 -17.40
CA VAL A 193 -7.93 -22.69 -17.70
C VAL A 193 -6.56 -22.70 -17.01
N PHE A 194 -6.49 -23.05 -15.73
CA PHE A 194 -5.20 -23.14 -15.04
C PHE A 194 -4.30 -24.24 -15.59
N SER A 195 -4.87 -25.40 -15.98
CA SER A 195 -4.10 -26.46 -16.64
C SER A 195 -3.46 -25.97 -17.94
N VAL A 196 -4.20 -25.18 -18.73
CA VAL A 196 -3.69 -24.57 -19.97
C VAL A 196 -2.60 -23.53 -19.66
N ALA A 197 -2.81 -22.66 -18.67
CA ALA A 197 -1.82 -21.66 -18.27
C ALA A 197 -0.50 -22.31 -17.80
N ILE A 198 -0.58 -23.36 -16.99
CA ILE A 198 0.60 -24.10 -16.51
C ILE A 198 1.32 -24.78 -17.69
N ALA A 199 0.59 -25.44 -18.59
CA ALA A 199 1.18 -26.06 -19.78
C ALA A 199 1.87 -25.03 -20.70
N ALA A 200 1.35 -23.80 -20.75
CA ALA A 200 1.94 -22.68 -21.49
C ALA A 200 3.15 -22.03 -20.78
N GLY A 201 3.41 -22.39 -19.51
CA GLY A 201 4.62 -22.01 -18.79
C GLY A 201 4.42 -21.13 -17.55
N ALA A 202 3.19 -20.93 -17.08
CA ALA A 202 2.95 -20.24 -15.81
C ALA A 202 3.56 -21.03 -14.62
N SER A 203 4.38 -20.36 -13.82
CA SER A 203 4.99 -20.89 -12.59
C SER A 203 4.12 -20.64 -11.35
N THR A 204 3.24 -19.63 -11.45
CA THR A 204 2.29 -19.23 -10.41
C THR A 204 0.91 -19.05 -11.04
N ILE A 205 -0.11 -19.63 -10.40
CA ILE A 205 -1.51 -19.37 -10.75
C ILE A 205 -2.17 -18.62 -9.60
N ASN A 206 -2.94 -17.58 -9.91
CA ASN A 206 -3.62 -16.75 -8.92
C ASN A 206 -5.13 -16.92 -8.98
N VAL A 207 -5.73 -17.06 -7.80
CA VAL A 207 -7.16 -17.29 -7.58
C VAL A 207 -7.76 -16.06 -6.88
N PRO A 208 -8.27 -15.06 -7.63
CA PRO A 208 -8.80 -13.82 -7.07
C PRO A 208 -10.28 -13.91 -6.65
N ASP A 209 -10.61 -13.53 -5.41
CA ASP A 209 -11.96 -13.12 -4.98
C ASP A 209 -12.21 -11.66 -5.35
N THR A 210 -12.42 -11.42 -6.66
CA THR A 210 -12.52 -10.08 -7.26
C THR A 210 -13.61 -9.19 -6.64
N VAL A 211 -14.66 -9.79 -6.07
CA VAL A 211 -15.80 -9.05 -5.49
C VAL A 211 -15.88 -9.14 -3.97
N GLY A 212 -14.96 -9.84 -3.31
CA GLY A 212 -14.88 -9.92 -1.85
C GLY A 212 -16.08 -10.58 -1.18
N TYR A 213 -16.73 -11.55 -1.84
CA TYR A 213 -18.00 -12.15 -1.39
C TYR A 213 -17.84 -13.54 -0.76
N THR A 214 -16.70 -14.22 -0.96
CA THR A 214 -16.57 -15.62 -0.56
C THR A 214 -16.36 -15.77 0.95
N THR A 215 -16.65 -16.96 1.47
CA THR A 215 -16.39 -17.31 2.87
C THR A 215 -15.13 -18.17 3.03
N PRO A 216 -14.51 -18.21 4.23
CA PRO A 216 -13.23 -18.91 4.41
C PRO A 216 -13.29 -20.41 4.07
N GLY A 217 -14.40 -21.07 4.39
CA GLY A 217 -14.60 -22.49 4.11
C GLY A 217 -14.71 -22.78 2.60
N GLU A 218 -15.40 -21.91 1.85
CA GLU A 218 -15.52 -22.03 0.39
C GLU A 218 -14.17 -21.82 -0.29
N PHE A 219 -13.43 -20.79 0.12
CA PHE A 219 -12.11 -20.50 -0.47
C PHE A 219 -11.13 -21.65 -0.20
N LYS A 220 -11.04 -22.15 1.04
CA LYS A 220 -10.23 -23.32 1.39
C LYS A 220 -10.59 -24.54 0.54
N SER A 221 -11.88 -24.81 0.37
CA SER A 221 -12.39 -25.93 -0.43
C SER A 221 -12.02 -25.79 -1.90
N LEU A 222 -12.10 -24.58 -2.46
CA LEU A 222 -11.69 -24.31 -3.83
C LEU A 222 -10.19 -24.54 -4.03
N ILE A 223 -9.34 -24.05 -3.13
CA ILE A 223 -7.89 -24.28 -3.26
C ILE A 223 -7.56 -25.78 -3.21
N HIS A 224 -8.22 -26.53 -2.33
CA HIS A 224 -8.08 -28.00 -2.29
C HIS A 224 -8.54 -28.66 -3.59
N TYR A 225 -9.70 -28.26 -4.11
CA TYR A 225 -10.23 -28.75 -5.38
C TYR A 225 -9.23 -28.49 -6.52
N LEU A 226 -8.68 -27.28 -6.62
CA LEU A 226 -7.71 -26.94 -7.67
C LEU A 226 -6.42 -27.76 -7.56
N ARG A 227 -5.93 -28.04 -6.34
CA ARG A 227 -4.79 -28.94 -6.11
C ARG A 227 -5.04 -30.36 -6.62
N GLU A 228 -6.28 -30.84 -6.58
CA GLU A 228 -6.64 -32.19 -7.04
C GLU A 228 -6.94 -32.28 -8.53
N HIS A 229 -7.48 -31.21 -9.13
CA HIS A 229 -8.07 -31.27 -10.47
C HIS A 229 -7.29 -30.52 -11.55
N VAL A 230 -6.34 -29.64 -11.19
CA VAL A 230 -5.51 -28.93 -12.16
C VAL A 230 -4.36 -29.82 -12.62
N ALA A 231 -4.28 -30.06 -13.94
CA ALA A 231 -3.19 -30.83 -14.52
C ALA A 231 -1.87 -30.02 -14.47
N GLY A 232 -0.79 -30.67 -14.02
CA GLY A 232 0.53 -30.04 -13.92
C GLY A 232 0.73 -29.15 -12.68
N ILE A 233 -0.19 -29.18 -11.72
CA ILE A 233 -0.13 -28.34 -10.50
C ILE A 233 1.06 -28.65 -9.58
N ASP A 234 1.68 -29.83 -9.73
CA ASP A 234 2.83 -30.24 -8.92
C ASP A 234 4.01 -29.28 -9.11
N GLY A 235 4.44 -28.66 -8.01
CA GLY A 235 5.51 -27.67 -8.01
C GLY A 235 5.08 -26.25 -8.42
N VAL A 236 3.83 -26.04 -8.85
CA VAL A 236 3.27 -24.72 -9.15
C VAL A 236 2.83 -24.02 -7.86
N THR A 237 3.08 -22.71 -7.78
CA THR A 237 2.60 -21.90 -6.66
C THR A 237 1.14 -21.50 -6.90
N ILE A 238 0.28 -21.75 -5.92
CA ILE A 238 -1.06 -21.15 -5.90
C ILE A 238 -0.97 -19.85 -5.09
N SER A 239 -1.19 -18.74 -5.79
CA SER A 239 -1.40 -17.40 -5.26
C SER A 239 -2.90 -17.18 -5.01
N VAL A 240 -3.22 -16.38 -4.01
CA VAL A 240 -4.59 -15.90 -3.78
C VAL A 240 -4.61 -14.39 -3.66
N HIS A 241 -5.65 -13.81 -4.22
CA HIS A 241 -5.95 -12.39 -4.20
C HIS A 241 -7.40 -12.23 -3.74
N GLY A 242 -7.77 -11.12 -3.10
CA GLY A 242 -9.13 -10.97 -2.62
C GLY A 242 -9.44 -9.61 -2.03
N HIS A 243 -10.62 -9.12 -2.38
CA HIS A 243 -11.15 -7.88 -1.86
C HIS A 243 -11.92 -8.09 -0.55
N ASN A 244 -12.19 -6.99 0.14
CA ASN A 244 -12.71 -7.01 1.50
C ASN A 244 -14.17 -6.53 1.61
N ASP A 245 -14.98 -6.67 0.55
CA ASP A 245 -16.35 -6.16 0.48
C ASP A 245 -17.26 -6.69 1.63
N LEU A 246 -17.05 -7.92 2.12
CA LEU A 246 -17.73 -8.47 3.30
C LEU A 246 -16.89 -8.47 4.59
N GLY A 247 -15.70 -7.86 4.59
CA GLY A 247 -14.80 -7.84 5.75
C GLY A 247 -14.09 -9.17 6.03
N MET A 248 -14.05 -10.09 5.05
CA MET A 248 -13.54 -11.46 5.22
C MET A 248 -12.19 -11.73 4.56
N ALA A 249 -11.56 -10.74 3.90
CA ALA A 249 -10.39 -10.97 3.03
C ALA A 249 -9.22 -11.67 3.74
N VAL A 250 -8.86 -11.21 4.95
CA VAL A 250 -7.76 -11.81 5.74
C VAL A 250 -8.13 -13.23 6.18
N ALA A 251 -9.35 -13.45 6.67
CA ALA A 251 -9.81 -14.78 7.08
C ALA A 251 -9.81 -15.77 5.90
N ASN A 252 -10.24 -15.30 4.73
CA ASN A 252 -10.22 -16.03 3.48
C ASN A 252 -8.81 -16.45 3.07
N PHE A 253 -7.82 -15.56 3.21
CA PHE A 253 -6.43 -15.88 2.87
C PHE A 253 -5.80 -16.88 3.83
N LEU A 254 -6.04 -16.76 5.14
CA LEU A 254 -5.55 -17.73 6.12
C LEU A 254 -6.14 -19.13 5.84
N ALA A 255 -7.42 -19.21 5.49
CA ALA A 255 -8.07 -20.45 5.10
C ALA A 255 -7.54 -21.01 3.76
N ALA A 256 -7.23 -20.15 2.79
CA ALA A 256 -6.58 -20.55 1.54
C ALA A 256 -5.17 -21.12 1.77
N ILE A 257 -4.40 -20.58 2.72
CA ILE A 257 -3.08 -21.10 3.10
C ILE A 257 -3.22 -22.53 3.67
N GLU A 258 -4.23 -22.77 4.52
CA GLU A 258 -4.58 -24.12 4.98
C GLU A 258 -5.01 -25.04 3.84
N GLY A 259 -5.67 -24.51 2.81
CA GLY A 259 -6.02 -25.23 1.57
C GLY A 259 -4.82 -25.54 0.68
N GLY A 260 -3.66 -24.95 0.95
CA GLY A 260 -2.40 -25.20 0.23
C GLY A 260 -1.91 -24.05 -0.65
N ALA A 261 -2.47 -22.85 -0.51
CA ALA A 261 -1.91 -21.63 -1.11
C ALA A 261 -0.54 -21.31 -0.49
N ARG A 262 0.37 -20.75 -1.30
CA ARG A 262 1.75 -20.43 -0.91
C ARG A 262 2.22 -19.04 -1.35
N GLN A 263 1.32 -18.25 -1.93
CA GLN A 263 1.49 -16.82 -2.13
C GLN A 263 0.17 -16.12 -1.79
N VAL A 264 0.25 -14.92 -1.23
CA VAL A 264 -0.90 -14.06 -0.92
C VAL A 264 -0.65 -12.66 -1.47
N GLU A 265 -1.60 -12.12 -2.21
CA GLU A 265 -1.57 -10.77 -2.77
C GLU A 265 -2.34 -9.81 -1.87
N CYS A 266 -1.62 -8.92 -1.22
CA CYS A 266 -2.14 -8.04 -0.18
C CYS A 266 -1.62 -6.61 -0.36
N THR A 267 -2.16 -5.69 0.44
CA THR A 267 -1.68 -4.30 0.48
C THR A 267 -1.44 -3.87 1.91
N VAL A 268 -0.50 -2.94 2.08
CA VAL A 268 -0.30 -2.27 3.37
C VAL A 268 -1.58 -1.52 3.71
N ASN A 269 -2.03 -1.67 4.96
CA ASN A 269 -3.28 -1.11 5.48
C ASN A 269 -4.57 -1.70 4.85
N GLY A 270 -4.48 -2.62 3.90
CA GLY A 270 -5.63 -3.17 3.17
C GLY A 270 -6.24 -2.18 2.16
N ILE A 271 -5.49 -1.19 1.68
CA ILE A 271 -5.99 -0.26 0.64
C ILE A 271 -6.24 -0.98 -0.70
N GLY A 272 -7.19 -0.50 -1.49
CA GLY A 272 -7.58 -1.09 -2.77
C GLY A 272 -8.95 -0.63 -3.27
N GLU A 273 -9.44 -1.20 -4.35
CA GLU A 273 -10.78 -0.87 -4.85
C GLU A 273 -11.87 -1.11 -3.78
N ARG A 274 -12.89 -0.23 -3.75
CA ARG A 274 -14.08 -0.34 -2.89
C ARG A 274 -13.74 -0.44 -1.40
N ALA A 275 -13.89 -1.63 -0.81
CA ALA A 275 -13.60 -1.93 0.59
C ALA A 275 -12.13 -2.33 0.83
N GLY A 276 -11.32 -2.35 -0.23
CA GLY A 276 -9.89 -2.63 -0.16
C GLY A 276 -9.54 -4.09 -0.39
N ASN A 277 -8.26 -4.40 -0.14
CA ASN A 277 -7.66 -5.73 -0.24
C ASN A 277 -7.49 -6.38 1.14
N ALA A 278 -7.08 -7.65 1.16
CA ALA A 278 -6.57 -8.25 2.39
C ALA A 278 -5.34 -7.46 2.92
N ALA A 279 -5.36 -7.14 4.21
CA ALA A 279 -4.33 -6.32 4.85
C ALA A 279 -3.06 -7.14 5.12
N LEU A 280 -1.91 -6.66 4.61
CA LEU A 280 -0.61 -7.31 4.71
C LEU A 280 -0.22 -7.56 6.17
N GLU A 281 -0.28 -6.52 7.00
CA GLU A 281 0.14 -6.57 8.40
C GLU A 281 -0.68 -7.58 9.23
N GLU A 282 -1.97 -7.75 8.90
CA GLU A 282 -2.87 -8.66 9.60
C GLU A 282 -2.55 -10.12 9.25
N ILE A 283 -2.32 -10.42 7.96
CA ILE A 283 -1.93 -11.76 7.51
C ILE A 283 -0.57 -12.15 8.09
N VAL A 284 0.41 -11.26 7.99
CA VAL A 284 1.78 -11.52 8.48
C VAL A 284 1.75 -11.79 9.99
N MET A 285 1.06 -10.96 10.77
CA MET A 285 1.03 -11.14 12.22
C MET A 285 0.19 -12.33 12.65
N ALA A 286 -0.88 -12.68 11.93
CA ALA A 286 -1.61 -13.93 12.18
C ALA A 286 -0.70 -15.15 11.99
N LEU A 287 0.07 -15.22 10.91
CA LEU A 287 1.03 -16.29 10.65
C LEU A 287 2.18 -16.30 11.67
N HIS A 288 2.61 -15.13 12.15
CA HIS A 288 3.70 -15.00 13.12
C HIS A 288 3.26 -15.41 14.53
N VAL A 289 2.17 -14.85 15.04
CA VAL A 289 1.67 -15.09 16.40
C VAL A 289 1.07 -16.49 16.55
N ARG A 290 0.37 -16.99 15.52
CA ARG A 290 -0.22 -18.33 15.50
C ARG A 290 0.63 -19.34 14.73
N LYS A 291 1.96 -19.15 14.69
CA LYS A 291 2.91 -20.00 13.96
C LYS A 291 2.70 -21.49 14.25
N GLY A 292 2.53 -21.87 15.52
CA GLY A 292 2.34 -23.27 15.92
C GLY A 292 1.09 -23.92 15.34
N TYR A 293 -0.02 -23.17 15.29
CA TYR A 293 -1.24 -23.60 14.62
C TYR A 293 -1.01 -23.84 13.13
N PHE A 294 -0.45 -22.85 12.42
CA PHE A 294 -0.24 -22.97 10.97
C PHE A 294 0.80 -24.03 10.61
N ASN A 295 1.86 -24.19 11.40
CA ASN A 295 2.84 -25.27 11.23
C ASN A 295 2.13 -26.63 11.10
N ALA A 296 1.21 -26.93 12.01
CA ALA A 296 0.44 -28.17 11.99
C ALA A 296 -0.67 -28.16 10.91
N ALA A 297 -1.44 -27.08 10.80
CA ALA A 297 -2.65 -27.00 9.98
C ALA A 297 -2.40 -26.77 8.48
N ALA A 298 -1.23 -26.25 8.10
CA ALA A 298 -0.96 -25.86 6.71
C ALA A 298 0.41 -26.33 6.20
N PHE A 299 1.43 -26.49 7.05
CA PHE A 299 2.81 -26.75 6.60
C PHE A 299 3.32 -28.16 6.86
N ALA A 300 2.55 -29.02 7.53
CA ALA A 300 2.98 -30.36 7.96
C ALA A 300 4.29 -30.33 8.77
N ARG A 301 4.45 -29.29 9.60
CA ARG A 301 5.60 -29.08 10.49
C ARG A 301 5.19 -29.33 11.94
N PRO A 302 6.13 -29.72 12.82
CA PRO A 302 5.89 -29.71 14.26
C PRO A 302 5.41 -28.32 14.72
N ALA A 303 4.47 -28.28 15.66
CA ALA A 303 3.90 -27.02 16.15
C ALA A 303 4.97 -26.09 16.74
N ASP A 304 6.00 -26.65 17.37
CA ASP A 304 7.16 -25.96 17.95
C ASP A 304 8.25 -25.59 16.92
N SER A 305 8.01 -25.78 15.61
CA SER A 305 8.95 -25.36 14.57
C SER A 305 9.12 -23.84 14.57
N GLU A 306 10.33 -23.37 14.88
CA GLU A 306 10.66 -21.95 14.89
C GLU A 306 10.82 -21.31 13.50
N ARG A 307 10.87 -22.13 12.46
CA ARG A 307 11.02 -21.68 11.07
C ARG A 307 9.93 -20.67 10.70
N ALA A 308 10.34 -19.49 10.25
CA ALA A 308 9.41 -18.44 9.85
C ALA A 308 8.49 -18.90 8.71
N LEU A 309 7.25 -18.43 8.73
CA LEU A 309 6.24 -18.72 7.70
C LEU A 309 6.20 -17.67 6.59
N THR A 310 6.84 -16.52 6.80
CA THR A 310 6.99 -15.42 5.83
C THR A 310 8.41 -14.85 5.93
N ASN A 311 8.81 -14.03 4.96
CA ASN A 311 10.10 -13.32 4.97
C ASN A 311 10.01 -11.90 5.59
N VAL A 312 8.83 -11.49 6.04
CA VAL A 312 8.57 -10.11 6.46
C VAL A 312 9.29 -9.79 7.77
N VAL A 313 9.98 -8.65 7.78
CA VAL A 313 10.56 -8.04 8.98
C VAL A 313 9.45 -7.32 9.72
N THR A 314 8.87 -7.96 10.74
CA THR A 314 7.65 -7.45 11.41
C THR A 314 7.83 -6.06 12.01
N GLN A 315 9.06 -5.70 12.42
CA GLN A 315 9.40 -4.39 12.97
C GLN A 315 9.28 -3.24 11.96
N GLU A 316 9.17 -3.53 10.66
CA GLU A 316 8.96 -2.51 9.63
C GLU A 316 7.46 -2.28 9.33
N LEU A 317 6.54 -3.04 9.95
CA LEU A 317 5.10 -2.98 9.65
C LEU A 317 4.49 -1.62 10.00
N TYR A 318 4.70 -1.13 11.22
CA TYR A 318 4.12 0.14 11.67
C TYR A 318 4.59 1.31 10.81
N LYS A 319 5.91 1.37 10.56
CA LYS A 319 6.50 2.42 9.72
C LYS A 319 5.99 2.36 8.28
N SER A 320 5.84 1.16 7.71
CA SER A 320 5.26 0.98 6.38
C SER A 320 3.81 1.47 6.33
N SER A 321 3.02 1.15 7.36
CA SER A 321 1.64 1.63 7.51
C SER A 321 1.55 3.16 7.54
N ARG A 322 2.39 3.82 8.35
CA ARG A 322 2.44 5.29 8.47
C ARG A 322 2.89 5.95 7.16
N LEU A 323 3.91 5.39 6.50
CA LEU A 323 4.40 5.90 5.23
C LEU A 323 3.30 5.83 4.15
N VAL A 324 2.67 4.67 3.99
CA VAL A 324 1.59 4.49 3.00
C VAL A 324 0.43 5.43 3.30
N SER A 325 0.00 5.55 4.56
CA SER A 325 -1.03 6.49 4.99
C SER A 325 -0.68 7.95 4.63
N SER A 326 0.58 8.33 4.81
CA SER A 326 1.05 9.66 4.45
C SER A 326 1.11 9.91 2.94
N MET A 327 1.48 8.91 2.14
CA MET A 327 1.60 9.04 0.68
C MET A 327 0.23 9.02 -0.01
N THR A 328 -0.70 8.19 0.48
CA THR A 328 -2.05 8.07 -0.10
C THR A 328 -3.05 9.05 0.47
N GLY A 329 -2.80 9.57 1.67
CA GLY A 329 -3.77 10.38 2.39
C GLY A 329 -4.86 9.60 3.11
N MET A 330 -4.87 8.27 3.01
CA MET A 330 -5.83 7.44 3.74
C MET A 330 -5.41 7.30 5.19
N THR A 331 -6.19 7.89 6.09
CA THR A 331 -5.99 7.76 7.53
C THR A 331 -6.19 6.32 7.99
N VAL A 332 -5.26 5.82 8.80
CA VAL A 332 -5.38 4.53 9.46
C VAL A 332 -6.41 4.64 10.60
N GLN A 333 -7.44 3.80 10.57
CA GLN A 333 -8.43 3.73 11.65
C GLN A 333 -7.75 3.45 13.00
N ALA A 334 -8.16 4.16 14.05
CA ALA A 334 -7.54 4.03 15.36
C ALA A 334 -7.61 2.59 15.91
N ASN A 335 -8.70 1.87 15.64
CA ASN A 335 -8.92 0.49 16.05
C ASN A 335 -8.49 -0.55 14.99
N LYS A 336 -7.74 -0.15 13.95
CA LYS A 336 -7.23 -1.11 12.97
C LYS A 336 -6.30 -2.12 13.63
N ALA A 337 -6.45 -3.39 13.29
CA ALA A 337 -5.61 -4.45 13.82
C ALA A 337 -4.12 -4.20 13.49
N ILE A 338 -3.24 -4.56 14.42
CA ILE A 338 -1.78 -4.47 14.33
C ILE A 338 -1.21 -3.05 14.34
N VAL A 339 -1.72 -2.15 13.49
CA VAL A 339 -1.11 -0.83 13.21
C VAL A 339 -1.97 0.37 13.62
N GLY A 340 -3.18 0.13 14.14
CA GLY A 340 -4.04 1.18 14.68
C GLY A 340 -3.48 1.79 15.97
N ALA A 341 -3.75 3.08 16.19
CA ALA A 341 -3.29 3.80 17.38
C ALA A 341 -3.75 3.16 18.71
N ASN A 342 -4.91 2.49 18.69
CA ASN A 342 -5.50 1.82 19.86
C ASN A 342 -5.15 0.33 19.94
N ALA A 343 -4.38 -0.22 19.00
CA ALA A 343 -4.13 -1.66 18.92
C ALA A 343 -3.39 -2.24 20.16
N PHE A 344 -2.65 -1.39 20.88
CA PHE A 344 -1.89 -1.74 22.08
C PHE A 344 -2.26 -0.87 23.30
N ALA A 345 -3.38 -0.14 23.25
CA ALA A 345 -3.81 0.76 24.32
C ALA A 345 -4.81 0.08 25.27
N HIS A 346 -4.67 0.30 26.58
CA HIS A 346 -5.57 -0.23 27.62
C HIS A 346 -6.18 0.89 28.47
N GLU A 347 -7.49 1.11 28.36
CA GLU A 347 -8.20 2.14 29.13
C GLU A 347 -8.76 1.60 30.47
N SER A 348 -9.19 0.35 30.50
CA SER A 348 -9.87 -0.25 31.66
C SER A 348 -8.91 -0.52 32.82
N GLY A 349 -9.23 -0.05 34.03
CA GLY A 349 -8.38 -0.22 35.21
C GLY A 349 -8.10 -1.68 35.59
N ILE A 350 -9.04 -2.60 35.28
CA ILE A 350 -8.82 -4.05 35.46
C ILE A 350 -7.84 -4.62 34.43
N HIS A 351 -7.81 -4.08 33.21
CA HIS A 351 -6.86 -4.49 32.18
C HIS A 351 -5.47 -3.94 32.51
N GLN A 352 -5.38 -2.69 32.95
CA GLN A 352 -4.12 -2.08 33.38
C GLN A 352 -3.48 -2.84 34.54
N ASP A 353 -4.25 -3.17 35.58
CA ASP A 353 -3.76 -3.98 36.71
C ASP A 353 -3.31 -5.39 36.25
N GLY A 354 -4.03 -6.01 35.32
CA GLY A 354 -3.62 -7.29 34.73
C GLY A 354 -2.31 -7.20 33.96
N VAL A 355 -2.18 -6.22 33.05
CA VAL A 355 -0.96 -5.99 32.25
C VAL A 355 0.24 -5.64 33.15
N LEU A 356 0.04 -4.85 34.21
CA LEU A 356 1.09 -4.53 35.19
C LEU A 356 1.58 -5.76 35.96
N LYS A 357 0.70 -6.73 36.24
CA LYS A 357 1.06 -7.98 36.91
C LYS A 357 1.72 -8.98 35.97
N ASN A 358 1.14 -9.18 34.78
CA ASN A 358 1.70 -9.94 33.68
C ASN A 358 1.08 -9.44 32.36
N LYS A 359 1.92 -8.89 31.48
CA LYS A 359 1.51 -8.37 30.16
C LYS A 359 0.74 -9.40 29.32
N GLU A 360 1.10 -10.68 29.42
CA GLU A 360 0.49 -11.79 28.67
C GLU A 360 -1.00 -12.00 29.00
N THR A 361 -1.52 -11.40 30.06
CA THR A 361 -2.94 -11.51 30.43
C THR A 361 -3.87 -10.90 29.39
N TYR A 362 -3.42 -9.86 28.68
CA TYR A 362 -4.22 -9.14 27.68
C TYR A 362 -3.47 -8.84 26.37
N GLU A 363 -2.13 -8.91 26.37
CA GLU A 363 -1.31 -8.65 25.17
C GLU A 363 -0.88 -9.96 24.52
N ILE A 364 -1.42 -10.26 23.33
CA ILE A 364 -1.04 -11.44 22.54
C ILE A 364 0.31 -11.29 21.82
N MET A 365 0.84 -10.07 21.77
CA MET A 365 2.13 -9.71 21.17
C MET A 365 2.59 -8.34 21.70
N ASP A 366 3.90 -8.11 21.72
CA ASP A 366 4.48 -6.81 22.09
C ASP A 366 4.36 -5.81 20.92
N ALA A 367 4.05 -4.55 21.22
CA ALA A 367 4.04 -3.45 20.24
C ALA A 367 5.41 -3.28 19.55
N ALA A 368 6.51 -3.54 20.25
CA ALA A 368 7.86 -3.47 19.68
C ALA A 368 8.08 -4.52 18.57
N LEU A 369 7.34 -5.64 18.59
CA LEU A 369 7.43 -6.69 17.56
C LEU A 369 6.98 -6.18 16.19
N VAL A 370 6.05 -5.22 16.17
CA VAL A 370 5.50 -4.62 14.94
C VAL A 370 6.13 -3.28 14.59
N GLY A 371 7.14 -2.85 15.36
CA GLY A 371 7.86 -1.60 15.13
C GLY A 371 7.25 -0.37 15.79
N VAL A 372 6.28 -0.54 16.68
CA VAL A 372 5.75 0.58 17.46
C VAL A 372 6.80 0.95 18.51
N VAL A 373 7.40 2.12 18.34
CA VAL A 373 8.38 2.66 19.29
C VAL A 373 7.64 3.23 20.48
N GLN A 374 7.86 2.63 21.66
CA GLN A 374 7.37 3.19 22.92
C GLN A 374 7.96 4.59 23.17
N GLU A 375 7.27 5.42 23.94
CA GLU A 375 7.81 6.71 24.36
C GLU A 375 9.16 6.51 25.07
N SER A 376 10.22 7.08 24.50
CA SER A 376 11.54 7.07 25.13
C SER A 376 11.57 8.10 26.26
N ASN A 377 12.38 7.88 27.30
CA ASN A 377 12.69 8.90 28.29
C ASN A 377 13.40 10.15 27.69
N LEU A 378 13.81 10.10 26.42
CA LEU A 378 14.36 11.23 25.69
C LEU A 378 13.22 12.14 25.18
N VAL A 379 12.82 13.10 26.00
CA VAL A 379 11.84 14.11 25.62
C VAL A 379 12.47 15.10 24.62
N LEU A 380 11.89 15.20 23.44
CA LEU A 380 12.25 16.23 22.47
C LEU A 380 11.42 17.50 22.69
N GLY A 381 12.12 18.64 22.77
CA GLY A 381 11.49 19.95 22.88
C GLY A 381 12.42 21.06 22.38
N LYS A 382 12.08 22.32 22.63
CA LYS A 382 12.80 23.49 22.07
C LYS A 382 14.31 23.52 22.36
N HIS A 383 14.76 22.87 23.44
CA HIS A 383 16.16 22.79 23.81
C HIS A 383 16.92 21.62 23.17
N SER A 384 16.23 20.69 22.49
CA SER A 384 16.84 19.55 21.83
C SER A 384 17.64 19.97 20.61
N GLY A 385 18.88 19.48 20.50
CA GLY A 385 19.79 19.76 19.38
C GLY A 385 19.62 18.79 18.21
N ARG A 386 20.25 19.11 17.07
CA ARG A 386 20.20 18.31 15.82
C ARG A 386 20.60 16.86 16.02
N HIS A 387 21.57 16.60 16.91
CA HIS A 387 22.01 15.24 17.21
C HIS A 387 20.95 14.40 17.93
N ALA A 388 20.28 14.97 18.94
CA ALA A 388 19.19 14.30 19.65
C ALA A 388 18.00 14.03 18.71
N PHE A 389 17.67 14.99 17.84
CA PHE A 389 16.65 14.82 16.81
C PHE A 389 17.01 13.69 15.82
N ARG A 390 18.24 13.68 15.28
CA ARG A 390 18.73 12.59 14.42
C ARG A 390 18.65 11.23 15.11
N SER A 391 19.10 11.14 16.36
CA SER A 391 19.06 9.91 17.14
C SER A 391 17.63 9.40 17.28
N ARG A 392 16.69 10.30 17.60
CA ARG A 392 15.28 9.93 17.75
C ARG A 392 14.66 9.47 16.44
N LEU A 393 14.95 10.15 15.33
CA LEU A 393 14.49 9.71 14.01
C LEU A 393 15.06 8.34 13.64
N ALA A 394 16.34 8.09 13.96
CA ALA A 394 16.96 6.78 13.73
C ALA A 394 16.35 5.67 14.59
N GLU A 395 15.99 5.95 15.86
CA GLU A 395 15.24 5.03 16.72
C GLU A 395 13.86 4.71 16.15
N MET A 396 13.21 5.69 15.52
CA MET A 396 11.95 5.52 14.78
C MET A 396 12.14 4.84 13.41
N GLY A 397 13.36 4.45 13.06
CA GLY A 397 13.70 3.78 11.80
C GLY A 397 13.81 4.72 10.59
N TYR A 398 13.77 6.04 10.78
CA TYR A 398 13.97 7.02 9.71
C TYR A 398 15.45 7.36 9.55
N THR A 399 15.91 7.40 8.30
CA THR A 399 17.27 7.83 7.95
C THR A 399 17.16 8.88 6.86
N LEU A 400 17.56 10.10 7.19
CA LEU A 400 17.52 11.25 6.29
C LEU A 400 18.94 11.65 5.89
N ALA A 401 19.07 12.14 4.66
CA ALA A 401 20.30 12.81 4.22
C ALA A 401 20.53 14.10 5.04
N ASP A 402 21.75 14.64 5.00
CA ASP A 402 22.10 15.81 5.82
C ASP A 402 21.25 17.05 5.52
N ASP A 403 20.90 17.25 4.25
CA ASP A 403 20.09 18.37 3.78
C ASP A 403 18.62 18.23 4.20
N GLU A 404 18.05 17.02 4.02
CA GLU A 404 16.69 16.67 4.47
C GLU A 404 16.57 16.80 5.99
N LEU A 405 17.58 16.32 6.73
CA LEU A 405 17.58 16.44 8.18
C LEU A 405 17.61 17.91 8.62
N ASN A 406 18.36 18.78 7.92
CA ASN A 406 18.40 20.19 8.27
C ASN A 406 17.02 20.85 8.15
N LYS A 407 16.29 20.55 7.09
CA LYS A 407 14.93 21.08 6.87
C LYS A 407 13.95 20.51 7.90
N ALA A 408 13.95 19.20 8.09
CA ALA A 408 13.15 18.52 9.13
C ALA A 408 13.45 19.10 10.53
N PHE A 409 14.72 19.37 10.83
CA PHE A 409 15.13 19.93 12.11
C PHE A 409 14.67 21.39 12.29
N ALA A 410 14.64 22.20 11.23
CA ALA A 410 14.10 23.55 11.28
C ALA A 410 12.59 23.53 11.62
N ARG A 411 11.80 22.69 10.93
CA ARG A 411 10.37 22.50 11.25
C ARG A 411 10.15 21.97 12.66
N PHE A 412 10.97 21.03 13.10
CA PHE A 412 10.95 20.53 14.47
C PHE A 412 11.16 21.66 15.48
N LYS A 413 12.10 22.59 15.23
CA LYS A 413 12.31 23.75 16.10
C LYS A 413 11.10 24.67 16.14
N ASP A 414 10.53 24.98 14.97
CA ASP A 414 9.35 25.82 14.87
C ASP A 414 8.15 25.22 15.63
N LEU A 415 7.96 23.90 15.50
CA LEU A 415 6.92 23.19 16.25
C LEU A 415 7.22 23.15 17.75
N ALA A 416 8.47 22.88 18.14
CA ALA A 416 8.87 22.81 19.55
C ALA A 416 8.87 24.16 20.28
N ASP A 417 8.88 25.27 19.54
CA ASP A 417 8.65 26.60 20.12
C ASP A 417 7.17 26.86 20.40
N LYS A 418 6.27 26.26 19.61
CA LYS A 418 4.81 26.38 19.77
C LYS A 418 4.22 25.34 20.74
N LYS A 419 4.84 24.16 20.83
CA LYS A 419 4.34 22.99 21.56
C LYS A 419 5.30 22.55 22.66
N LYS A 420 4.79 22.26 23.85
CA LYS A 420 5.65 21.92 25.01
C LYS A 420 6.32 20.54 24.89
N GLU A 421 5.57 19.56 24.41
CA GLU A 421 6.03 18.17 24.26
C GLU A 421 5.79 17.73 22.82
N ILE A 422 6.85 17.28 22.15
CA ILE A 422 6.77 16.75 20.79
C ILE A 422 6.59 15.23 20.86
N SER A 423 5.46 14.75 20.35
CA SER A 423 5.12 13.33 20.30
C SER A 423 5.81 12.63 19.13
N VAL A 424 5.80 11.30 19.13
CA VAL A 424 6.27 10.49 18.00
C VAL A 424 5.49 10.80 16.72
N LEU A 425 4.17 10.98 16.81
CA LEU A 425 3.32 11.30 15.67
C LEU A 425 3.68 12.65 15.03
N ASP A 426 4.07 13.64 15.84
CA ASP A 426 4.53 14.94 15.32
C ASP A 426 5.82 14.77 14.49
N LEU A 427 6.76 13.95 14.98
CA LEU A 427 8.02 13.66 14.29
C LEU A 427 7.78 12.90 12.99
N GLU A 428 6.88 11.91 12.99
CA GLU A 428 6.48 11.19 11.78
C GLU A 428 5.87 12.14 10.75
N SER A 429 4.99 13.05 11.18
CA SER A 429 4.39 14.06 10.30
C SER A 429 5.46 14.94 9.64
N ILE A 430 6.43 15.45 10.42
CA ILE A 430 7.54 16.28 9.91
C ILE A 430 8.39 15.50 8.89
N VAL A 431 8.77 14.26 9.22
CA VAL A 431 9.64 13.47 8.34
C VAL A 431 8.95 13.09 7.04
N ASN A 432 7.69 12.67 7.12
CA ASN A 432 6.93 12.28 5.93
C ASN A 432 6.69 13.47 5.00
N GLU A 433 6.46 14.66 5.56
CA GLU A 433 6.31 15.90 4.78
C GLU A 433 7.62 16.26 4.04
N GLU A 434 8.77 16.15 4.70
CA GLU A 434 10.07 16.40 4.08
C GLU A 434 10.44 15.38 3.00
N MET A 435 10.15 14.09 3.25
CA MET A 435 10.34 13.04 2.25
C MET A 435 9.52 13.31 0.99
N ARG A 436 8.34 13.93 1.13
CA ARG A 436 7.47 14.31 0.02
C ARG A 436 7.95 15.56 -0.72
N GLU A 437 8.36 16.60 0.00
CA GLU A 437 8.88 17.85 -0.59
C GLU A 437 10.19 17.64 -1.35
N ALA A 438 11.02 16.69 -0.92
CA ALA A 438 12.24 16.32 -1.62
C ALA A 438 11.99 15.68 -2.99
N THR A 439 10.78 15.19 -3.24
CA THR A 439 10.45 14.30 -4.37
C THR A 439 9.58 14.91 -5.47
N GLY A 440 9.05 16.13 -5.33
CA GLY A 440 8.08 16.70 -6.29
C GLY A 440 8.51 18.00 -7.00
N HIS A 441 8.03 18.21 -8.23
CA HIS A 441 8.02 19.54 -8.86
C HIS A 441 6.97 20.41 -8.17
N ILE A 442 7.41 21.29 -7.29
CA ILE A 442 6.54 22.24 -6.57
C ILE A 442 6.37 23.47 -7.46
N ALA A 443 5.26 23.56 -8.20
CA ALA A 443 4.95 24.74 -9.02
C ALA A 443 4.62 25.96 -8.14
N PHE A 444 3.86 25.76 -7.07
CA PHE A 444 3.44 26.82 -6.16
C PHE A 444 3.95 26.59 -4.74
N ALA A 445 4.54 27.62 -4.15
CA ALA A 445 4.92 27.64 -2.74
C ALA A 445 4.06 28.66 -1.96
N LEU A 446 3.41 28.19 -0.90
CA LEU A 446 2.68 29.03 0.03
C LEU A 446 3.68 29.79 0.93
N ARG A 447 3.66 31.12 0.89
CA ARG A 447 4.55 31.99 1.67
C ARG A 447 3.88 32.62 2.88
N GLY A 448 2.58 32.83 2.82
CA GLY A 448 1.86 33.47 3.89
C GLY A 448 0.35 33.36 3.72
N VAL A 449 -0.34 33.33 4.85
CA VAL A 449 -1.80 33.36 4.93
C VAL A 449 -2.16 34.32 6.05
N GLN A 450 -3.03 35.27 5.75
CA GLN A 450 -3.65 36.13 6.74
C GLN A 450 -5.16 35.99 6.61
N VAL A 451 -5.86 35.66 7.71
CA VAL A 451 -7.30 35.53 7.71
C VAL A 451 -7.94 36.41 8.77
N LEU A 452 -8.97 37.14 8.37
CA LEU A 452 -9.87 37.87 9.25
C LEU A 452 -11.24 37.21 9.17
N ALA A 453 -11.70 36.64 10.28
CA ALA A 453 -13.01 36.01 10.37
C ALA A 453 -13.73 36.40 11.66
N GLY A 454 -15.06 36.36 11.63
CA GLY A 454 -15.92 36.63 12.78
C GLY A 454 -17.36 36.28 12.45
N ASN A 455 -18.21 36.13 13.47
CA ASN A 455 -19.61 35.72 13.28
C ASN A 455 -20.51 36.76 12.55
N ARG A 456 -20.04 38.00 12.40
CA ARG A 456 -20.77 39.12 11.80
C ARG A 456 -20.00 39.84 10.69
N ASN A 457 -18.78 39.39 10.39
CA ASN A 457 -17.93 39.98 9.37
C ASN A 457 -17.82 39.00 8.21
N THR A 458 -17.74 39.50 6.98
CA THR A 458 -17.43 38.67 5.82
C THR A 458 -16.01 38.11 5.97
N PRO A 459 -15.84 36.78 6.09
CA PRO A 459 -14.52 36.18 6.16
C PRO A 459 -13.67 36.60 4.96
N THR A 460 -12.48 37.11 5.26
CA THR A 460 -11.54 37.63 4.25
C THR A 460 -10.19 37.01 4.50
N ALA A 461 -9.56 36.47 3.45
CA ALA A 461 -8.21 35.94 3.50
C ALA A 461 -7.31 36.67 2.49
N THR A 462 -6.05 36.87 2.84
CA THR A 462 -5.00 37.26 1.91
C THR A 462 -3.94 36.16 1.90
N VAL A 463 -3.65 35.64 0.71
CA VAL A 463 -2.69 34.55 0.52
C VAL A 463 -1.52 35.07 -0.31
N ILE A 464 -0.32 34.68 0.11
CA ILE A 464 0.93 34.94 -0.60
C ILE A 464 1.41 33.62 -1.21
N ILE A 465 1.41 33.53 -2.54
CA ILE A 465 1.90 32.38 -3.29
C ILE A 465 3.06 32.80 -4.21
N HIS A 466 4.15 32.05 -4.14
CA HIS A 466 5.24 32.11 -5.12
C HIS A 466 5.03 31.03 -6.18
N ASP A 467 4.75 31.46 -7.41
CA ASP A 467 4.80 30.60 -8.59
C ASP A 467 6.27 30.45 -8.99
N LYS A 468 6.82 29.24 -8.81
CA LYS A 468 8.22 28.93 -9.12
C LYS A 468 8.49 28.81 -10.61
N ASP A 469 7.48 28.48 -11.41
CA ASP A 469 7.63 28.34 -12.86
C ASP A 469 7.73 29.72 -13.52
N ALA A 470 6.92 30.68 -13.05
CA ALA A 470 6.97 32.07 -13.49
C ALA A 470 7.99 32.93 -12.71
N ASP A 471 8.52 32.41 -11.60
CA ASP A 471 9.30 33.14 -10.60
C ASP A 471 8.62 34.45 -10.14
N THR A 472 7.33 34.37 -9.79
CA THR A 472 6.53 35.53 -9.37
C THR A 472 5.85 35.31 -8.04
N GLU A 473 5.86 36.32 -7.18
CA GLU A 473 5.11 36.32 -5.93
C GLU A 473 3.82 37.13 -6.08
N SER A 474 2.71 36.53 -5.69
CA SER A 474 1.37 37.12 -5.78
C SER A 474 0.77 37.29 -4.38
N HIS A 475 0.12 38.42 -4.16
CA HIS A 475 -0.55 38.78 -2.91
C HIS A 475 -2.03 38.94 -3.21
N ILE A 476 -2.81 37.90 -2.97
CA ILE A 476 -4.19 37.82 -3.45
C ILE A 476 -5.17 37.85 -2.27
N PRO A 477 -6.02 38.88 -2.16
CA PRO A 477 -7.13 38.89 -1.24
C PRO A 477 -8.35 38.21 -1.86
N ALA A 478 -9.12 37.49 -1.04
CA ALA A 478 -10.44 36.99 -1.39
C ALA A 478 -11.38 36.96 -0.18
N ILE A 479 -12.67 36.91 -0.49
CA ILE A 479 -13.74 36.72 0.49
C ILE A 479 -14.35 35.33 0.32
N GLY A 480 -14.95 34.81 1.39
CA GLY A 480 -15.62 33.52 1.35
C GLY A 480 -16.73 33.41 2.39
N THR A 481 -17.41 32.28 2.39
CA THR A 481 -18.46 31.92 3.36
C THR A 481 -17.88 31.58 4.74
N GLY A 482 -16.60 31.20 4.79
CA GLY A 482 -15.83 30.89 5.99
C GLY A 482 -14.34 31.22 5.82
N PRO A 483 -13.52 31.14 6.88
CA PRO A 483 -12.09 31.42 6.81
C PRO A 483 -11.35 30.49 5.83
N VAL A 484 -11.73 29.21 5.79
CA VAL A 484 -11.16 28.20 4.88
C VAL A 484 -11.56 28.52 3.43
N ASP A 485 -12.84 28.76 3.18
CA ASP A 485 -13.34 29.10 1.83
C ASP A 485 -12.67 30.37 1.30
N ALA A 486 -12.60 31.44 2.10
CA ALA A 486 -11.90 32.67 1.71
C ALA A 486 -10.44 32.41 1.33
N THR A 487 -9.76 31.54 2.08
CA THR A 487 -8.38 31.13 1.81
C THR A 487 -8.28 30.37 0.48
N PHE A 488 -9.19 29.43 0.22
CA PHE A 488 -9.19 28.65 -1.03
C PHE A 488 -9.54 29.51 -2.24
N GLN A 489 -10.46 30.47 -2.11
CA GLN A 489 -10.75 31.44 -3.17
C GLN A 489 -9.52 32.30 -3.50
N ALA A 490 -8.77 32.74 -2.49
CA ALA A 490 -7.54 33.50 -2.69
C ALA A 490 -6.47 32.65 -3.41
N ILE A 491 -6.32 31.39 -3.02
CA ILE A 491 -5.42 30.44 -3.70
C ILE A 491 -5.85 30.23 -5.15
N ASN A 492 -7.14 29.96 -5.40
CA ASN A 492 -7.67 29.77 -6.75
C ASN A 492 -7.39 30.97 -7.65
N ALA A 493 -7.61 32.18 -7.14
CA ALA A 493 -7.32 33.40 -7.88
C ALA A 493 -5.81 33.60 -8.14
N ALA A 494 -4.95 33.21 -7.19
CA ALA A 494 -3.50 33.24 -7.38
C ALA A 494 -3.00 32.30 -8.48
N VAL A 495 -3.63 31.11 -8.60
CA VAL A 495 -3.19 30.08 -9.55
C VAL A 495 -3.98 30.05 -10.86
N ALA A 496 -5.07 30.82 -10.98
CA ALA A 496 -5.98 30.79 -12.13
C ALA A 496 -5.30 31.12 -13.48
N GLY A 497 -4.22 31.91 -13.47
CA GLY A 497 -3.47 32.27 -14.68
C GLY A 497 -2.51 31.18 -15.18
N HIS A 498 -2.28 30.13 -14.40
CA HIS A 498 -1.33 29.09 -14.74
C HIS A 498 -1.94 28.08 -15.71
N ALA A 499 -1.21 27.74 -16.79
CA ALA A 499 -1.74 26.91 -17.88
C ALA A 499 -2.22 25.51 -17.44
N ARG A 500 -1.78 25.05 -16.27
CA ARG A 500 -1.97 23.67 -15.77
C ARG A 500 -2.87 23.55 -14.54
N THR A 501 -3.47 24.61 -14.01
CA THR A 501 -4.35 24.52 -12.82
C THR A 501 -5.80 24.18 -13.16
N GLY A 502 -6.31 24.62 -14.32
CA GLY A 502 -7.64 24.24 -14.79
C GLY A 502 -8.79 24.64 -13.86
N ASP A 503 -9.98 24.08 -14.11
CA ASP A 503 -11.13 24.25 -13.22
C ASP A 503 -11.11 23.21 -12.11
N MET A 504 -11.13 23.67 -10.86
CA MET A 504 -10.87 22.85 -9.67
C MET A 504 -12.09 22.86 -8.75
N LYS A 505 -12.56 21.67 -8.39
CA LYS A 505 -13.71 21.49 -7.51
C LYS A 505 -13.27 20.79 -6.23
N LEU A 506 -13.40 21.47 -5.09
CA LEU A 506 -13.24 20.83 -3.79
C LEU A 506 -14.39 19.81 -3.58
N LEU A 507 -14.04 18.54 -3.42
CA LEU A 507 -14.96 17.45 -3.12
C LEU A 507 -15.07 17.19 -1.63
N GLU A 508 -13.95 17.25 -0.92
CA GLU A 508 -13.87 16.91 0.50
C GLU A 508 -12.84 17.76 1.22
N TYR A 509 -13.12 18.02 2.48
CA TYR A 509 -12.28 18.73 3.42
C TYR A 509 -12.44 18.04 4.78
N SER A 510 -11.35 17.48 5.32
CA SER A 510 -11.32 16.93 6.67
C SER A 510 -10.22 17.62 7.48
N VAL A 511 -10.49 17.80 8.78
CA VAL A 511 -9.52 18.30 9.75
C VAL A 511 -9.54 17.34 10.91
N ASP A 512 -8.36 16.80 11.21
CA ASP A 512 -8.16 15.86 12.29
C ASP A 512 -7.05 16.39 13.21
N SER A 513 -7.21 16.21 14.52
CA SER A 513 -6.14 16.50 15.46
C SER A 513 -5.18 15.32 15.51
N VAL A 514 -3.90 15.54 15.21
CA VAL A 514 -2.87 14.49 15.27
C VAL A 514 -2.56 14.10 16.72
N THR A 515 -2.61 15.08 17.63
CA THR A 515 -2.32 14.89 19.05
C THR A 515 -3.41 15.51 19.92
N ALA A 516 -3.47 15.13 21.18
CA ALA A 516 -4.32 15.80 22.16
C ALA A 516 -3.71 17.14 22.60
N GLY A 517 -4.55 18.07 23.08
CA GLY A 517 -4.12 19.37 23.62
C GLY A 517 -4.58 20.57 22.80
N ILE A 518 -4.46 21.77 23.37
CA ILE A 518 -4.79 23.03 22.67
C ILE A 518 -3.72 23.44 21.65
N ASP A 519 -2.51 22.94 21.84
CA ASP A 519 -1.34 23.05 20.96
C ASP A 519 -1.20 21.83 20.03
N ALA A 520 -2.31 21.12 19.79
CA ALA A 520 -2.35 19.99 18.89
C ALA A 520 -2.02 20.41 17.46
N LEU A 521 -1.27 19.56 16.76
CA LEU A 521 -1.08 19.69 15.32
C LEU A 521 -2.41 19.36 14.63
N GLY A 522 -2.95 20.32 13.89
CA GLY A 522 -4.11 20.12 13.03
C GLY A 522 -3.64 19.58 11.69
N GLU A 523 -4.00 18.34 11.39
CA GLU A 523 -3.80 17.76 10.07
C GLU A 523 -5.04 18.03 9.23
N VAL A 524 -4.83 18.67 8.08
CA VAL A 524 -5.89 18.96 7.14
C VAL A 524 -5.67 18.15 5.88
N THR A 525 -6.73 17.51 5.42
CA THR A 525 -6.75 16.76 4.19
C THR A 525 -7.84 17.30 3.28
N VAL A 526 -7.52 17.43 2.00
CA VAL A 526 -8.44 17.93 0.99
C VAL A 526 -8.48 16.99 -0.20
N ARG A 527 -9.65 16.88 -0.81
CA ARG A 527 -9.84 16.14 -2.04
C ARG A 527 -10.36 17.08 -3.11
N VAL A 528 -9.57 17.29 -4.14
CA VAL A 528 -9.84 18.25 -5.22
C VAL A 528 -9.99 17.51 -6.53
N GLN A 529 -11.10 17.72 -7.21
CA GLN A 529 -11.34 17.20 -8.54
C GLN A 529 -10.94 18.23 -9.60
N ASP A 530 -10.13 17.81 -10.55
CA ASP A 530 -9.96 18.50 -11.82
C ASP A 530 -11.25 18.31 -12.63
N ALA A 531 -12.05 19.35 -12.77
CA ALA A 531 -13.34 19.29 -13.46
C ALA A 531 -13.17 19.04 -14.98
N THR A 532 -11.98 19.28 -15.54
CA THR A 532 -11.68 19.02 -16.96
C THR A 532 -11.45 17.54 -17.21
N THR A 533 -10.69 16.88 -16.33
CA THR A 533 -10.35 15.45 -16.50
C THR A 533 -11.22 14.51 -15.68
N GLY A 534 -12.02 15.04 -14.75
CA GLY A 534 -12.77 14.28 -13.75
C GLY A 534 -11.89 13.59 -12.70
N ARG A 535 -10.57 13.80 -12.73
CA ARG A 535 -9.61 13.13 -11.84
C ARG A 535 -9.60 13.81 -10.48
N THR A 536 -9.39 13.01 -9.45
CA THR A 536 -9.40 13.48 -8.08
C THR A 536 -7.99 13.39 -7.50
N PHE A 537 -7.57 14.45 -6.83
CA PHE A 537 -6.25 14.61 -6.23
C PHE A 537 -6.41 14.91 -4.76
N PHE A 538 -5.53 14.32 -3.96
CA PHE A 538 -5.50 14.50 -2.53
C PHE A 538 -4.41 15.50 -2.16
N GLY A 539 -4.67 16.37 -1.20
CA GLY A 539 -3.66 17.26 -0.62
C GLY A 539 -3.69 17.23 0.89
N ARG A 540 -2.53 17.40 1.50
CA ARG A 540 -2.35 17.37 2.96
C ARG A 540 -1.45 18.49 3.43
N GLY A 541 -1.80 19.07 4.58
CA GLY A 541 -1.01 20.04 5.31
C GLY A 541 -1.18 19.83 6.81
N ALA A 542 -0.13 20.08 7.59
CA ALA A 542 -0.18 19.95 9.04
C ALA A 542 0.47 21.17 9.70
N ASP A 543 -0.29 21.88 10.53
CA ASP A 543 0.22 22.98 11.35
C ASP A 543 -0.64 23.10 12.62
N THR A 544 -0.09 23.74 13.65
CA THR A 544 -0.85 24.21 14.82
C THR A 544 -1.97 25.20 14.45
N ASP A 545 -1.82 25.97 13.36
CA ASP A 545 -2.88 26.79 12.78
C ASP A 545 -3.62 26.00 11.69
N VAL A 546 -4.84 25.57 12.02
CA VAL A 546 -5.70 24.79 11.11
C VAL A 546 -5.94 25.53 9.79
N ILE A 547 -6.05 26.86 9.77
CA ILE A 547 -6.32 27.59 8.52
C ILE A 547 -5.08 27.60 7.63
N TYR A 548 -3.90 27.74 8.22
CA TYR A 548 -2.64 27.60 7.48
C TYR A 548 -2.46 26.17 6.97
N ALA A 549 -2.74 25.17 7.80
CA ALA A 549 -2.74 23.76 7.40
C ALA A 549 -3.71 23.48 6.24
N SER A 550 -4.90 24.08 6.25
CA SER A 550 -5.86 24.01 5.14
C SER A 550 -5.29 24.60 3.85
N ALA A 551 -4.64 25.76 3.93
CA ALA A 551 -4.01 26.39 2.78
C ALA A 551 -2.89 25.51 2.19
N MET A 552 -2.04 24.94 3.06
CA MET A 552 -0.98 24.01 2.64
C MET A 552 -1.56 22.78 1.95
N ALA A 553 -2.59 22.16 2.54
CA ALA A 553 -3.26 21.00 1.95
C ALA A 553 -3.82 21.31 0.57
N TYR A 554 -4.43 22.47 0.38
CA TYR A 554 -5.00 22.87 -0.89
C TYR A 554 -3.94 23.17 -1.95
N VAL A 555 -2.86 23.87 -1.59
CA VAL A 555 -1.72 24.10 -2.50
C VAL A 555 -1.03 22.78 -2.89
N ASP A 556 -0.91 21.82 -1.96
CA ASP A 556 -0.39 20.48 -2.23
C ASP A 556 -1.25 19.73 -3.26
N ALA A 557 -2.58 19.73 -3.11
CA ALA A 557 -3.49 19.14 -4.10
C ALA A 557 -3.33 19.79 -5.49
N ILE A 558 -3.18 21.12 -5.54
CA ILE A 558 -2.99 21.87 -6.80
C ILE A 558 -1.65 21.51 -7.46
N ASN A 559 -0.57 21.44 -6.69
CA ASN A 559 0.74 21.02 -7.21
C ASN A 559 0.66 19.62 -7.83
N ARG A 560 -0.11 18.70 -7.24
CA ARG A 560 -0.36 17.37 -7.81
C ARG A 560 -1.17 17.43 -9.10
N ILE A 561 -2.19 18.29 -9.20
CA ILE A 561 -2.94 18.52 -10.45
C ILE A 561 -1.98 19.00 -11.55
N VAL A 562 -1.12 19.97 -11.23
CA VAL A 562 -0.16 20.56 -12.17
C VAL A 562 0.86 19.52 -12.65
N ALA A 563 1.41 18.73 -11.72
CA ALA A 563 2.33 17.64 -12.04
C ALA A 563 1.66 16.57 -12.91
N ALA A 564 0.43 16.19 -12.59
CA ALA A 564 -0.32 15.19 -13.34
C ALA A 564 -0.71 15.64 -14.75
N ARG A 565 -0.95 16.94 -14.96
CA ARG A 565 -1.19 17.54 -16.29
C ARG A 565 0.08 17.72 -17.12
N ALA A 566 1.26 17.69 -16.50
CA ALA A 566 2.52 17.63 -17.23
C ALA A 566 2.76 16.24 -17.86
N GLY A 567 2.09 15.21 -17.35
CA GLY A 567 2.12 13.84 -17.85
C GLY A 567 0.89 13.46 -18.68
N PRO A 568 0.97 12.36 -19.45
CA PRO A 568 -0.17 11.83 -20.20
C PRO A 568 -1.29 11.30 -19.28
N THR A 569 -2.54 11.37 -19.75
CA THR A 569 -3.71 10.87 -19.02
C THR A 569 -3.64 9.35 -18.84
N PRO A 570 -3.72 8.82 -17.59
CA PRO A 570 -3.75 7.38 -17.35
C PRO A 570 -5.00 6.73 -17.93
N LYS A 571 -4.85 5.58 -18.59
CA LYS A 571 -5.95 4.79 -19.13
C LYS A 571 -6.50 3.83 -18.07
N HIS A 572 -7.82 3.72 -17.99
CA HIS A 572 -8.45 2.78 -17.06
C HIS A 572 -8.26 1.33 -17.57
N PRO A 573 -7.78 0.39 -16.74
CA PRO A 573 -7.48 -1.00 -17.11
C PRO A 573 -8.60 -1.69 -17.90
N GLN A 574 -9.84 -1.45 -17.48
CA GLN A 574 -11.04 -2.14 -17.94
C GLN A 574 -11.93 -1.35 -18.92
N LYS A 575 -11.71 -0.04 -19.14
CA LYS A 575 -12.63 0.75 -19.99
C LYS A 575 -12.25 0.78 -21.47
N ASP A 576 -10.97 0.63 -21.80
CA ASP A 576 -10.48 0.66 -23.18
C ASP A 576 -10.05 -0.74 -23.62
N THR A 577 -11.04 -1.58 -23.95
CA THR A 577 -10.87 -2.83 -24.70
C THR A 577 -11.28 -2.68 -26.17
N SER A 578 -11.65 -1.46 -26.63
CA SER A 578 -11.86 -1.22 -28.05
C SER A 578 -10.52 -1.23 -28.76
N GLU A 579 -10.34 -2.25 -29.60
CA GLU A 579 -9.25 -2.44 -30.55
C GLU A 579 -8.94 -1.14 -31.31
N ASP A 580 -7.68 -0.69 -31.19
CA ASP A 580 -6.92 0.02 -32.23
C ASP A 580 -5.47 -0.51 -32.20
#